data_AF-A0A161HYD4-F1
#
_entry.id   AF-A0A161HYD4-F1
#
_cell.length_a   1.000
_cell.length_b   1.000
_cell.length_c   1.000
_cell.angle_alpha   90.00
_cell.angle_beta   90.00
_cell.angle_gamma   90.00
#
_symmetry.space_group_name_H-M   'P 1'
#
loop_
_entity.id
_entity.type
_entity.pdbx_description
1 polymer ?
#
loop_
_entity_poly.entity_id
_entity_poly.type
_entity_poly.pdbx_seq_one_letter_code
_entity_poly.pdbx_strand_id
1 'polypeptide(L)'
;MTLTEFLLARLDEDEAAAREAARAEEATTVPAGSGAAAPGVVRLSPARALAEVEAKRRIVTLAYEATGLDMDGDVEREVNARRESGIEFVGERMLRAIVLPYADHPDHDDAWLL
;
A
#
# COMPACT_ATOMS: atom_id res chain seq x y z
N MET A 1 -12.95 3.42 10.68
CA MET A 1 -12.34 2.96 9.42
C MET A 1 -11.40 1.82 9.77
N THR A 2 -11.41 0.73 9.01
CA THR A 2 -10.46 -0.37 9.13
C THR A 2 -9.14 -0.05 8.42
N LEU A 3 -8.06 -0.75 8.76
CA LEU A 3 -6.76 -0.59 8.09
C LEU A 3 -6.88 -0.81 6.57
N THR A 4 -7.62 -1.83 6.12
CA THR A 4 -7.82 -2.07 4.69
C THR A 4 -8.63 -0.97 4.02
N GLU A 5 -9.71 -0.49 4.64
CA GLU A 5 -10.50 0.63 4.09
C GLU A 5 -9.63 1.87 3.92
N PHE A 6 -8.79 2.18 4.91
CA PHE A 6 -7.83 3.27 4.84
C PHE A 6 -6.83 3.09 3.69
N LEU A 7 -6.19 1.92 3.61
CA LEU A 7 -5.23 1.60 2.55
C LEU A 7 -5.84 1.71 1.16
N LEU A 8 -7.04 1.17 0.95
CA LEU A 8 -7.72 1.24 -0.34
C LEU A 8 -8.03 2.69 -0.71
N ALA A 9 -8.51 3.50 0.22
CA ALA A 9 -8.75 4.92 -0.01
C ALA A 9 -7.46 5.69 -0.35
N ARG A 10 -6.34 5.42 0.35
CA ARG A 10 -5.05 6.06 0.03
C ARG A 10 -4.49 5.61 -1.32
N LEU A 11 -4.65 4.34 -1.67
CA LEU A 11 -4.25 3.83 -2.97
C LEU A 11 -5.07 4.43 -4.12
N ASP A 12 -6.37 4.69 -3.90
CA ASP A 12 -7.22 5.41 -4.87
C ASP A 12 -6.70 6.85 -5.09
N GLU A 13 -6.30 7.54 -4.03
CA GLU A 13 -5.72 8.89 -4.12
C GLU A 13 -4.35 8.91 -4.82
N ASP A 14 -3.46 7.97 -4.46
CA ASP A 14 -2.16 7.82 -5.12
C ASP A 14 -2.33 7.53 -6.62
N GLU A 15 -3.31 6.70 -6.98
CA GLU A 15 -3.66 6.40 -8.38
C GLU A 15 -4.15 7.65 -9.11
N ALA A 16 -5.03 8.42 -8.47
CA ALA A 16 -5.55 9.67 -9.04
C ALA A 16 -4.43 10.68 -9.26
N ALA A 17 -3.55 10.88 -8.27
CA ALA A 17 -2.40 11.77 -8.37
C ALA A 17 -1.43 11.33 -9.48
N ALA A 18 -1.15 10.02 -9.58
CA ALA A 18 -0.30 9.49 -10.64
C ALA A 18 -0.93 9.64 -12.03
N ARG A 19 -2.25 9.46 -12.16
CA ARG A 19 -2.97 9.69 -13.44
C ARG A 19 -2.95 11.16 -13.85
N GLU A 20 -3.16 12.09 -12.93
CA GLU A 20 -3.06 13.53 -13.22
C GLU A 20 -1.64 13.90 -13.67
N ALA A 21 -0.61 13.36 -12.99
CA ALA A 21 0.78 13.57 -13.40
C ALA A 21 1.07 13.01 -14.80
N ALA A 22 0.55 11.81 -15.14
CA ALA A 22 0.70 11.22 -16.48
C ALA A 22 0.07 12.10 -17.57
N ARG A 23 -1.15 12.62 -17.33
CA ARG A 23 -1.80 13.55 -18.28
C ARG A 23 -1.03 14.85 -18.44
N ALA A 24 -0.46 15.37 -17.35
CA ALA A 24 0.37 16.57 -17.40
C ALA A 24 1.65 16.35 -18.21
N GLU A 25 2.29 15.17 -18.10
CA GLU A 25 3.43 14.79 -18.94
C GLU A 25 3.06 14.69 -20.41
N GLU A 26 1.93 14.05 -20.74
CA GLU A 26 1.42 13.94 -22.12
C GLU A 26 1.08 15.31 -22.73
N ALA A 27 0.44 16.19 -21.96
CA ALA A 27 0.13 17.56 -22.39
C ALA A 27 1.39 18.42 -22.57
N THR A 28 2.46 18.12 -21.84
CA THR A 28 3.76 18.79 -21.94
C THR A 28 4.62 18.09 -23.00
N THR A 29 4.17 18.07 -24.24
CA THR A 29 5.04 17.71 -25.39
C THR A 29 6.04 18.85 -25.64
N VAL A 30 6.96 19.10 -24.70
CA VAL A 30 8.15 19.94 -24.91
C VAL A 30 9.29 18.98 -25.29
N PRO A 31 10.11 19.29 -26.32
CA PRO A 31 11.23 18.42 -26.69
C PRO A 31 12.11 18.17 -25.46
N ALA A 32 12.46 16.89 -25.26
CA ALA A 32 13.26 16.39 -24.15
C ALA A 32 14.49 17.29 -23.89
N GLY A 33 14.40 18.16 -22.89
CA GLY A 33 15.47 19.12 -22.63
C GLY A 33 15.27 20.16 -21.53
N SER A 34 14.07 20.36 -20.97
CA SER A 34 13.85 21.47 -20.02
C SER A 34 13.08 21.08 -18.74
N GLY A 35 13.42 19.93 -18.17
CA GLY A 35 12.94 19.51 -16.86
C GLY A 35 14.08 19.07 -15.97
N ALA A 36 15.11 19.90 -15.78
CA ALA A 36 16.13 19.62 -14.78
C ALA A 36 15.44 19.64 -13.41
N ALA A 37 15.10 18.45 -12.90
CA ALA A 37 14.67 18.28 -11.52
C ALA A 37 15.70 18.98 -10.63
N ALA A 38 15.23 19.81 -9.69
CA ALA A 38 16.13 20.43 -8.72
C ALA A 38 17.00 19.33 -8.08
N PRO A 39 18.33 19.51 -8.04
CA PRO A 39 19.23 18.48 -7.50
C PRO A 39 18.82 18.16 -6.06
N GLY A 40 18.43 16.90 -5.82
CA GLY A 40 18.00 16.41 -4.51
C GLY A 40 16.55 15.92 -4.40
N VAL A 41 15.68 16.13 -5.40
CA VAL A 41 14.31 15.58 -5.39
C VAL A 41 14.22 14.38 -6.33
N VAL A 42 14.09 13.18 -5.76
CA VAL A 42 13.77 11.96 -6.53
C VAL A 42 12.27 11.97 -6.84
N ARG A 43 11.90 12.17 -8.11
CA ARG A 43 10.52 12.01 -8.57
C ARG A 43 10.35 10.63 -9.20
N LEU A 44 9.36 9.88 -8.71
CA LEU A 44 8.87 8.69 -9.41
C LEU A 44 8.17 9.12 -10.70
N SER A 45 8.44 8.43 -11.81
CA SER A 45 7.66 8.64 -13.02
C SER A 45 6.20 8.22 -12.77
N PRO A 46 5.21 8.87 -13.41
CA PRO A 46 3.79 8.51 -13.27
C PRO A 46 3.54 7.03 -13.58
N ALA A 47 4.19 6.50 -14.62
CA ALA A 47 4.10 5.08 -14.97
C ALA A 47 4.61 4.17 -13.84
N ARG A 48 5.71 4.54 -13.17
CA ARG A 48 6.23 3.78 -12.03
C ARG A 48 5.30 3.88 -10.81
N ALA A 49 4.74 5.07 -10.54
CA ALA A 49 3.79 5.27 -9.44
C ALA A 49 2.53 4.41 -9.62
N LEU A 50 1.96 4.36 -10.84
CA LEU A 50 0.82 3.49 -11.15
C LEU A 50 1.14 2.00 -10.95
N ALA A 51 2.33 1.56 -11.37
CA ALA A 51 2.77 0.18 -11.16
C ALA A 51 2.91 -0.18 -9.67
N GLU A 52 3.35 0.77 -8.84
CA GLU A 52 3.44 0.57 -7.38
C GLU A 52 2.07 0.51 -6.71
N VAL A 53 1.11 1.35 -7.13
CA VAL A 53 -0.28 1.27 -6.66
C VAL A 53 -0.88 -0.10 -6.98
N GLU A 54 -0.75 -0.55 -8.24
CA GLU A 54 -1.24 -1.86 -8.66
C GLU A 54 -0.59 -3.00 -7.86
N ALA A 55 0.73 -2.93 -7.63
CA ALA A 55 1.42 -3.90 -6.80
C ALA A 55 0.88 -3.93 -5.37
N LYS A 56 0.68 -2.77 -4.74
CA LYS A 56 0.14 -2.67 -3.38
C LYS A 56 -1.29 -3.22 -3.30
N ARG A 57 -2.15 -2.95 -4.30
CA ARG A 57 -3.50 -3.54 -4.37
C ARG A 57 -3.46 -5.07 -4.41
N ARG A 58 -2.56 -5.65 -5.20
CA ARG A 58 -2.37 -7.11 -5.23
C ARG A 58 -1.90 -7.65 -3.89
N ILE A 59 -0.99 -6.96 -3.21
CA ILE A 59 -0.52 -7.35 -1.88
C ILE A 59 -1.66 -7.30 -0.86
N VAL A 60 -2.56 -6.31 -0.93
CA VAL A 60 -3.77 -6.28 -0.08
C VAL A 60 -4.64 -7.52 -0.31
N THR A 61 -4.89 -7.93 -1.55
CA THR A 61 -5.62 -9.19 -1.84
C THR A 61 -4.88 -10.40 -1.29
N LEU A 62 -3.58 -10.51 -1.52
CA LEU A 62 -2.75 -11.60 -1.01
C LEU A 62 -2.71 -11.65 0.51
N ALA A 63 -2.81 -10.50 1.19
CA ALA A 63 -2.88 -10.44 2.65
C ALA A 63 -4.17 -11.10 3.16
N TYR A 64 -5.30 -10.88 2.50
CA TYR A 64 -6.54 -11.58 2.84
C TYR A 64 -6.42 -13.09 2.65
N GLU A 65 -5.84 -13.53 1.53
CA GLU A 65 -5.59 -14.96 1.27
C GLU A 65 -4.65 -15.57 2.32
N ALA A 66 -3.57 -14.87 2.67
CA ALA A 66 -2.61 -15.32 3.67
C ALA A 66 -3.25 -15.46 5.06
N THR A 67 -4.09 -14.51 5.47
CA THR A 67 -4.85 -14.62 6.72
C THR A 67 -5.82 -15.80 6.68
N GLY A 68 -6.49 -16.06 5.56
CA GLY A 68 -7.37 -17.23 5.41
C GLY A 68 -6.62 -18.55 5.56
N LEU A 69 -5.48 -18.70 4.86
CA LEU A 69 -4.63 -19.89 4.97
C LEU A 69 -4.05 -20.09 6.37
N ASP A 70 -3.67 -18.99 7.04
CA ASP A 70 -3.21 -19.04 8.42
C ASP A 70 -4.31 -19.55 9.36
N MET A 71 -5.54 -19.06 9.19
CA MET A 71 -6.70 -19.50 9.96
C MET A 71 -7.02 -20.97 9.71
N ASP A 72 -7.03 -21.43 8.46
CA ASP A 72 -7.31 -22.82 8.11
C ASP A 72 -6.25 -23.78 8.68
N GLY A 73 -4.96 -23.40 8.60
CA GLY A 73 -3.86 -24.16 9.20
C GLY A 73 -3.91 -24.23 10.73
N ASP A 74 -4.48 -23.21 11.38
CA ASP A 74 -4.72 -23.21 12.83
C ASP A 74 -5.91 -24.08 13.23
N VAL A 75 -6.88 -24.33 12.36
CA VAL A 75 -7.93 -25.32 12.64
C VAL A 75 -7.35 -26.73 12.68
N GLU A 76 -6.28 -27.02 11.92
CA GLU A 76 -5.55 -28.29 11.96
C GLU A 76 -4.63 -28.44 13.20
N ARG A 77 -4.23 -27.34 13.86
CA ARG A 77 -3.42 -27.32 15.09
C ARG A 77 -4.22 -26.69 16.24
N GLU A 78 -4.87 -27.49 17.09
CA GLU A 78 -5.59 -27.05 18.31
C GLU A 78 -6.26 -25.66 18.21
N VAL A 79 -7.57 -25.65 17.97
CA VAL A 79 -8.42 -24.46 17.88
C VAL A 79 -8.02 -23.39 18.92
N ASN A 80 -7.59 -22.22 18.44
CA ASN A 80 -7.11 -21.02 19.18
C ASN A 80 -5.63 -20.94 19.56
N ALA A 81 -4.79 -21.94 19.27
CA ALA A 81 -3.36 -21.91 19.64
C ALA A 81 -2.64 -20.61 19.19
N ARG A 82 -2.98 -20.07 18.01
CA ARG A 82 -2.35 -18.86 17.48
C ARG A 82 -2.95 -17.56 18.05
N ARG A 83 -4.27 -17.50 18.25
CA ARG A 83 -4.94 -16.39 18.96
C ARG A 83 -4.39 -16.24 20.38
N GLU A 84 -4.07 -17.36 21.04
CA GLU A 84 -3.48 -17.40 22.37
C GLU A 84 -1.97 -17.12 22.38
N SER A 85 -1.27 -17.40 21.27
CA SER A 85 0.17 -17.15 21.13
C SER A 85 0.56 -15.67 21.05
N GLY A 86 -0.40 -14.77 20.77
CA GLY A 86 -0.13 -13.35 20.52
C GLY A 86 0.59 -13.06 19.20
N ILE A 87 0.77 -14.08 18.34
CA ILE A 87 1.40 -13.95 17.03
C ILE A 87 0.34 -13.48 16.04
N GLU A 88 0.55 -12.28 15.50
CA GLU A 88 -0.28 -11.70 14.43
C GLU A 88 -0.32 -12.57 13.17
N PHE A 89 -1.40 -12.48 12.38
CA PHE A 89 -1.51 -13.15 11.08
C PHE A 89 -0.51 -12.57 10.08
N VAL A 90 -0.01 -13.40 9.16
CA VAL A 90 0.92 -12.93 8.13
C VAL A 90 0.28 -11.84 7.28
N GLY A 91 -1.00 -11.97 6.92
CA GLY A 91 -1.71 -10.95 6.17
C GLY A 91 -1.77 -9.60 6.88
N GLU A 92 -2.03 -9.59 8.19
CA GLU A 92 -2.07 -8.34 8.96
C GLU A 92 -0.70 -7.64 8.97
N ARG A 93 0.40 -8.39 9.15
CA ARG A 93 1.77 -7.82 9.03
C ARG A 93 2.03 -7.21 7.65
N MET A 94 1.51 -7.83 6.59
CA MET A 94 1.65 -7.30 5.24
C MET A 94 0.90 -5.97 5.08
N LEU A 95 -0.32 -5.85 5.62
CA LEU A 95 -1.09 -4.60 5.58
C LEU A 95 -0.38 -3.48 6.35
N ARG A 96 0.18 -3.78 7.54
CA ARG A 96 0.97 -2.82 8.32
C ARG A 96 2.23 -2.35 7.58
N ALA A 97 2.88 -3.23 6.83
CA ALA A 97 4.02 -2.81 6.00
C ALA A 97 3.61 -1.82 4.91
N ILE A 98 2.40 -1.98 4.33
CA ILE A 98 1.88 -1.07 3.30
C ILE A 98 1.44 0.27 3.90
N VAL A 99 1.05 0.32 5.18
CA VAL A 99 0.58 1.56 5.82
C VAL A 99 1.69 2.55 6.15
N LEU A 100 2.94 2.07 6.28
CA LEU A 100 4.11 2.88 6.67
C LEU A 100 4.27 4.21 5.91
N PRO A 101 4.09 4.27 4.56
CA PRO A 101 4.22 5.52 3.83
C PRO A 101 3.14 6.57 4.16
N TYR A 102 2.06 6.16 4.84
CA TYR A 102 0.92 7.01 5.19
C TYR A 102 0.89 7.37 6.68
N ALA A 103 1.98 7.15 7.43
CA ALA A 103 2.04 7.42 8.87
C ALA A 103 1.76 8.89 9.23
N ASP A 104 2.10 9.83 8.35
CA ASP A 104 1.85 11.28 8.56
C ASP A 104 0.44 11.71 8.14
N HIS A 105 -0.43 10.79 7.71
CA HIS A 105 -1.78 11.11 7.25
C HIS A 105 -2.70 11.42 8.45
N PRO A 106 -3.56 12.46 8.40
CA PRO A 106 -4.45 12.82 9.53
C PRO A 106 -5.44 11.73 9.94
N ASP A 107 -5.83 10.87 9.00
CA ASP A 107 -6.72 9.72 9.26
C ASP A 107 -5.95 8.43 9.61
N HIS A 108 -4.62 8.50 9.76
CA HIS A 108 -3.81 7.38 10.24
C HIS A 108 -4.11 7.09 11.72
N ASP A 109 -4.19 5.80 12.07
CA ASP A 109 -4.25 5.35 13.46
C ASP A 109 -2.91 4.71 13.84
N ASP A 110 -2.23 5.26 14.84
CA ASP A 110 -0.94 4.76 15.34
C ASP A 110 -1.01 3.30 15.82
N ALA A 111 -2.20 2.82 16.19
CA ALA A 111 -2.41 1.41 16.51
C ALA A 111 -2.06 0.48 15.35
N TRP A 112 -2.10 0.95 14.09
CA TRP A 112 -1.70 0.18 12.91
C TRP A 112 -0.18 0.00 12.79
N LEU A 113 0.63 0.67 13.61
CA LEU A 113 2.09 0.48 13.67
C LEU A 113 2.57 -0.45 14.79
N LEU A 114 1.68 -0.82 15.72
CA LEU A 114 1.95 -1.64 16.92
C LEU A 114 1.62 -3.12 16.73
#